data_AF-A0A0C9YKZ9-F1
#
_entry.id   AF-A0A0C9YKZ9-F1
#
_cell.length_a   1.000
_cell.length_b   1.000
_cell.length_c   1.000
_cell.angle_alpha   90.00
_cell.angle_beta   90.00
_cell.angle_gamma   90.00
#
_symmetry.space_group_name_H-M   'P 1'
#
loop_
_entity.id
_entity.type
_entity.pdbx_description
1 polymer ?
#
loop_
_entity_poly.entity_id
_entity_poly.type
_entity_poly.pdbx_seq_one_letter_code
_entity_poly.pdbx_strand_id
1 'polypeptide(L)'
;SVQDLLVHHGHHFGCVVHAFCNVQTLLTNGITLMVEVEERGLETLTQEERKEYSAFQELLKIVLNLEDCIMSSSKQDVIATAELIHKGTSRARSDDMKSMKAAIIDWITPKGQVLIPHIPRNVKMGQGFHHEHTSALLCPAGYEWANSEYILFGLLYPEKV
;
A
#
# COMPACT_ATOMS: atom_id res chain seq x y z
N SER A 1 -12.98 19.09 9.42
CA SER A 1 -12.15 20.21 8.91
C SER A 1 -11.78 19.95 7.45
N VAL A 2 -11.40 20.97 6.66
CA VAL A 2 -10.87 20.77 5.29
C VAL A 2 -9.67 19.82 5.28
N GLN A 3 -8.85 19.88 6.33
CA GLN A 3 -7.72 18.96 6.51
C GLN A 3 -8.15 17.48 6.63
N ASP A 4 -9.28 17.21 7.30
CA ASP A 4 -9.81 15.84 7.43
C ASP A 4 -10.30 15.31 6.09
N LEU A 5 -10.84 16.19 5.24
CA LEU A 5 -11.34 15.84 3.92
C LEU A 5 -10.20 15.45 2.97
N LEU A 6 -9.09 16.20 2.97
CA LEU A 6 -7.89 15.87 2.17
C LEU A 6 -7.26 14.54 2.60
N VAL A 7 -7.21 14.28 3.91
CA VAL A 7 -6.72 12.99 4.43
C VAL A 7 -7.65 11.85 4.00
N HIS A 8 -8.98 12.07 4.01
CA HIS A 8 -9.94 11.08 3.55
C HIS A 8 -9.83 10.80 2.04
N HIS A 9 -9.69 11.83 1.22
CA HIS A 9 -9.48 11.67 -0.23
C HIS A 9 -8.16 10.98 -0.54
N GLY A 10 -7.09 11.32 0.17
CA GLY A 10 -5.81 10.63 0.07
C GLY A 10 -5.92 9.15 0.44
N HIS A 11 -6.72 8.82 1.46
CA HIS A 11 -7.02 7.42 1.81
C HIS A 11 -7.70 6.69 0.65
N HIS A 12 -8.77 7.26 0.11
CA HIS A 12 -9.47 6.69 -1.04
C HIS A 12 -8.54 6.48 -2.24
N PHE A 13 -7.76 7.50 -2.60
CA PHE A 13 -6.77 7.43 -3.69
C PHE A 13 -5.74 6.31 -3.47
N GLY A 14 -5.24 6.17 -2.24
CA GLY A 14 -4.29 5.11 -1.88
C GLY A 14 -4.88 3.70 -2.02
N CYS A 15 -6.16 3.52 -1.68
CA CYS A 15 -6.83 2.22 -1.81
C CYS A 15 -7.10 1.83 -3.26
N VAL A 16 -7.54 2.76 -4.11
CA VAL A 16 -8.12 2.42 -5.43
C VAL A 16 -7.25 2.78 -6.63
N VAL A 17 -6.31 3.71 -6.47
CA VAL A 17 -5.49 4.20 -7.59
C VAL A 17 -4.02 3.79 -7.42
N HIS A 18 -3.37 4.23 -6.33
CA HIS A 18 -1.92 4.05 -6.20
C HIS A 18 -1.45 3.91 -4.73
N ALA A 19 -1.34 2.65 -4.28
CA ALA A 19 -1.05 2.29 -2.89
C ALA A 19 0.34 2.71 -2.35
N PHE A 20 1.33 2.92 -3.23
CA PHE A 20 2.71 3.29 -2.87
C PHE A 20 3.12 4.65 -3.45
N CYS A 21 2.14 5.52 -3.70
CA CYS A 21 2.39 6.81 -4.32
C CYS A 21 3.20 7.75 -3.41
N ASN A 22 4.30 8.29 -3.94
CA ASN A 22 4.89 9.51 -3.42
C ASN A 22 4.09 10.71 -3.95
N VAL A 23 3.15 11.19 -3.15
CA VAL A 23 2.21 12.25 -3.55
C VAL A 23 2.93 13.54 -3.95
N GLN A 24 4.03 13.89 -3.27
CA GLN A 24 4.77 15.10 -3.60
C GLN A 24 5.42 15.02 -4.99
N THR A 25 6.02 13.86 -5.30
CA THR A 25 6.56 13.58 -6.63
C THR A 25 5.44 13.54 -7.68
N LEU A 26 4.34 12.85 -7.39
CA LEU A 26 3.18 12.76 -8.30
C LEU A 26 2.64 14.14 -8.66
N LEU A 27 2.48 15.03 -7.68
CA LEU A 27 2.00 16.40 -7.94
C LEU A 27 3.01 17.21 -8.75
N THR A 28 4.29 17.14 -8.39
CA THR A 28 5.34 17.91 -9.08
C THR A 28 5.47 17.47 -10.54
N ASN A 29 5.59 16.17 -10.77
CA ASN A 29 5.69 15.59 -12.10
C ASN A 29 4.39 15.78 -12.88
N GLY A 30 3.24 15.58 -12.22
CA GLY A 30 1.91 15.73 -12.83
C GLY A 30 1.67 17.12 -13.40
N ILE A 31 2.07 18.18 -12.69
CA ILE A 31 1.98 19.57 -13.18
C ILE A 31 2.88 19.77 -14.41
N THR A 32 4.12 19.27 -14.37
CA THR A 32 5.03 19.35 -15.53
C THR A 32 4.49 18.61 -16.74
N LEU A 33 3.98 17.39 -16.54
CA LEU A 33 3.40 16.56 -17.58
C LEU A 33 2.10 17.16 -18.13
N MET A 34 1.31 17.86 -17.31
CA MET A 34 0.10 18.55 -17.76
C MET A 34 0.41 19.61 -18.81
N VAL A 35 1.44 20.43 -18.57
CA VAL A 35 1.93 21.43 -19.53
C VAL A 35 2.48 20.76 -20.79
N GLU A 36 3.28 19.71 -20.63
CA GLU A 36 3.84 18.98 -21.78
C GLU A 36 2.77 18.33 -22.66
N VAL A 37 1.74 17.74 -22.06
CA VAL A 37 0.62 17.14 -22.78
C VAL A 37 -0.20 18.20 -23.50
N GLU A 38 -0.41 19.38 -22.90
CA GLU A 38 -1.09 20.50 -23.55
C GLU A 38 -0.31 21.03 -24.76
N GLU A 39 1.02 21.12 -24.67
CA GLU A 39 1.88 21.64 -25.74
C GLU A 39 2.17 20.63 -26.86
N ARG A 40 2.39 19.36 -26.51
CA ARG A 40 2.98 18.35 -27.42
C ARG A 40 2.13 17.10 -27.62
N GLY A 41 1.04 16.94 -26.86
CA GLY A 41 0.19 15.76 -26.90
C GLY A 41 0.69 14.61 -26.02
N LEU A 42 -0.16 13.61 -25.81
CA LEU A 42 0.10 12.45 -24.93
C LEU A 42 1.10 11.45 -25.56
N GLU A 43 1.28 11.54 -26.87
CA GLU A 43 2.09 10.63 -27.68
C GLU A 43 3.59 10.73 -27.35
N THR A 44 4.05 11.88 -26.86
CA THR A 44 5.46 12.10 -26.50
C THR A 44 5.86 11.43 -25.20
N LEU A 45 4.90 11.13 -24.33
CA LEU A 45 5.16 10.53 -23.03
C LEU A 45 5.58 9.06 -23.16
N THR A 46 6.56 8.68 -22.35
CA THR A 46 6.94 7.28 -22.10
C THR A 46 5.80 6.50 -21.43
N GLN A 47 5.91 5.17 -21.42
CA GLN A 47 4.89 4.35 -20.77
C GLN A 47 4.79 4.63 -19.27
N GLU A 48 5.92 4.87 -18.61
CA GLU A 48 6.01 5.23 -17.20
C GLU A 48 5.35 6.57 -16.91
N GLU A 49 5.67 7.60 -17.70
CA GLU A 49 5.06 8.94 -17.56
C GLU A 49 3.54 8.90 -17.80
N ARG A 50 3.06 8.10 -18.76
CA ARG A 50 1.61 7.93 -18.98
C ARG A 50 0.91 7.30 -17.77
N LYS A 51 1.52 6.32 -17.12
CA LYS A 51 0.97 5.71 -15.89
C LYS A 51 0.94 6.73 -14.75
N GLU A 52 2.03 7.50 -14.59
CA GLU A 52 2.12 8.53 -13.56
C GLU A 52 1.11 9.66 -13.80
N TYR A 53 1.01 10.15 -15.04
CA TYR A 53 0.04 11.17 -15.44
C TYR A 53 -1.40 10.69 -15.27
N SER A 54 -1.70 9.43 -15.62
CA SER A 54 -3.01 8.83 -15.35
C SER A 54 -3.34 8.82 -13.86
N ALA A 55 -2.38 8.48 -12.99
CA ALA A 55 -2.59 8.51 -11.55
C ALA A 55 -2.80 9.95 -11.04
N PHE A 56 -2.07 10.92 -11.59
CA PHE A 56 -2.26 12.34 -11.28
C PHE A 56 -3.67 12.82 -11.67
N GLN A 57 -4.15 12.47 -12.87
CA GLN A 57 -5.50 12.81 -13.32
C GLN A 57 -6.59 12.21 -12.42
N GLU A 58 -6.42 10.96 -11.97
CA GLU A 58 -7.37 10.36 -11.01
C GLU A 58 -7.34 11.08 -9.65
N LEU A 59 -6.17 11.55 -9.20
CA LEU A 59 -6.09 12.35 -7.97
C LEU A 59 -6.87 13.67 -8.10
N LEU A 60 -6.76 14.36 -9.24
CA LEU A 60 -7.54 15.58 -9.52
C LEU A 60 -9.05 15.33 -9.54
N LYS A 61 -9.50 14.16 -10.02
CA LYS A 61 -10.92 13.77 -9.99
C LYS A 61 -11.42 13.48 -8.58
N ILE A 62 -10.58 12.89 -7.73
CA ILE A 62 -10.93 12.54 -6.35
C ILE A 62 -10.95 13.76 -5.45
N VAL A 63 -9.98 14.68 -5.60
CA VAL A 63 -9.88 15.92 -4.84
C VAL A 63 -10.37 17.07 -5.72
N LEU A 64 -11.66 17.40 -5.60
CA LEU A 64 -12.27 18.48 -6.39
C LEU A 64 -11.51 19.81 -6.21
N ASN A 65 -11.31 20.52 -7.31
CA ASN A 65 -10.59 21.80 -7.38
C ASN A 65 -9.13 21.75 -6.91
N LEU A 66 -8.51 20.56 -6.87
CA LEU A 66 -7.10 20.42 -6.51
C LEU A 66 -6.19 21.13 -7.51
N GLU A 67 -6.52 21.09 -8.80
CA GLU A 67 -5.78 21.78 -9.85
C GLU A 67 -5.76 23.29 -9.63
N ASP A 68 -6.94 23.91 -9.53
CA ASP A 68 -7.07 25.34 -9.23
C ASP A 68 -6.36 25.71 -7.93
N CYS A 69 -6.47 24.87 -6.90
CA CYS A 69 -5.80 25.05 -5.63
C CYS A 69 -4.28 25.09 -5.82
N ILE A 70 -3.71 24.10 -6.51
CA ILE A 70 -2.27 24.01 -6.76
C ILE A 70 -1.77 25.20 -7.57
N MET A 71 -2.51 25.60 -8.61
CA MET A 71 -2.10 26.66 -9.54
C MET A 71 -2.19 28.06 -8.93
N SER A 72 -3.07 28.27 -7.94
CA SER A 72 -3.26 29.57 -7.27
C SER A 72 -2.56 29.68 -5.91
N SER A 73 -2.06 28.57 -5.37
CA SER A 73 -1.48 28.48 -4.02
C SER A 73 0.02 28.77 -3.99
N SER A 74 0.53 29.13 -2.79
CA SER A 74 1.97 29.21 -2.59
C SER A 74 2.61 27.82 -2.57
N LYS A 75 3.92 27.75 -2.82
CA LYS A 75 4.68 26.49 -2.73
C LYS A 75 4.51 25.78 -1.37
N GLN A 76 4.41 26.54 -0.28
CA GLN A 76 4.23 25.98 1.06
C GLN A 76 2.85 25.35 1.23
N ASP A 77 1.81 25.97 0.68
CA ASP A 77 0.44 25.44 0.75
C ASP A 77 0.28 24.18 -0.11
N VAL A 78 0.97 24.11 -1.26
CA VAL A 78 1.04 22.89 -2.09
C VAL A 78 1.72 21.75 -1.32
N ILE A 79 2.83 22.04 -0.61
CA ILE A 79 3.51 21.05 0.24
C ILE A 79 2.57 20.57 1.35
N ALA A 80 1.92 21.47 2.08
CA ALA A 80 0.98 21.11 3.14
C ALA A 80 -0.20 20.27 2.61
N THR A 81 -0.72 20.59 1.43
CA THR A 81 -1.76 19.81 0.76
C THR A 81 -1.26 18.41 0.41
N ALA A 82 -0.06 18.30 -0.16
CA ALA A 82 0.57 17.03 -0.48
C ALA A 82 0.77 16.15 0.77
N GLU A 83 1.20 16.74 1.88
CA GLU A 83 1.37 16.05 3.17
C GLU A 83 0.05 15.48 3.71
N LEU A 84 -1.05 16.23 3.62
CA LEU A 84 -2.37 15.76 4.05
C LEU A 84 -2.87 14.60 3.20
N ILE A 85 -2.73 14.69 1.88
CA ILE A 85 -3.09 13.60 0.96
C ILE A 85 -2.19 12.38 1.23
N HIS A 86 -0.87 12.57 1.39
CA HIS A 86 0.07 11.51 1.69
C HIS A 86 -0.19 10.81 3.03
N LYS A 87 -0.62 11.57 4.04
CA LYS A 87 -1.08 11.02 5.32
C LYS A 87 -2.26 10.07 5.11
N GLY A 88 -3.19 10.45 4.23
CA GLY A 88 -4.31 9.61 3.80
C GLY A 88 -3.86 8.32 3.12
N THR A 89 -3.03 8.42 2.07
CA THR A 89 -2.55 7.25 1.31
C THR A 89 -1.77 6.27 2.20
N SER A 90 -0.93 6.80 3.08
CA SER A 90 -0.18 6.00 4.06
C SER A 90 -1.11 5.27 5.03
N ARG A 91 -2.20 5.91 5.45
CA ARG A 91 -3.21 5.33 6.32
C ARG A 91 -3.97 4.20 5.62
N ALA A 92 -4.39 4.40 4.38
CA ALA A 92 -5.05 3.37 3.56
C ALA A 92 -4.27 2.05 3.56
N ARG A 93 -2.98 2.13 3.19
CA ARG A 93 -2.07 0.97 3.22
C ARG A 93 -2.00 0.31 4.60
N SER A 94 -1.94 1.10 5.67
CA SER A 94 -1.84 0.57 7.03
C SER A 94 -3.13 -0.15 7.46
N ASP A 95 -4.29 0.38 7.06
CA ASP A 95 -5.60 -0.18 7.35
C ASP A 95 -5.81 -1.49 6.57
N ASP A 96 -5.45 -1.53 5.29
CA ASP A 96 -5.51 -2.74 4.45
C ASP A 96 -4.59 -3.84 5.00
N MET A 97 -3.36 -3.49 5.38
CA MET A 97 -2.42 -4.45 5.99
C MET A 97 -2.93 -4.97 7.35
N LYS A 98 -3.69 -4.17 8.08
CA LYS A 98 -4.30 -4.56 9.37
C LYS A 98 -5.50 -5.48 9.17
N SER A 99 -6.39 -5.13 8.24
CA SER A 99 -7.59 -5.93 7.93
C SER A 99 -7.23 -7.28 7.29
N MET A 100 -6.26 -7.29 6.38
CA MET A 100 -5.79 -8.50 5.70
C MET A 100 -5.20 -9.52 6.67
N LYS A 101 -4.41 -9.10 7.67
CA LYS A 101 -3.88 -10.02 8.70
C LYS A 101 -5.00 -10.73 9.45
N ALA A 102 -6.00 -9.97 9.91
CA ALA A 102 -7.13 -10.54 10.62
C ALA A 102 -7.90 -11.54 9.73
N ALA A 103 -8.14 -11.19 8.47
CA ALA A 103 -8.82 -12.04 7.51
C ALA A 103 -8.03 -13.34 7.23
N ILE A 104 -6.70 -13.26 7.11
CA ILE A 104 -5.85 -14.45 6.92
C ILE A 104 -5.95 -15.37 8.14
N ILE A 105 -5.86 -14.84 9.35
CA ILE A 105 -6.00 -15.66 10.57
C ILE A 105 -7.38 -16.34 10.60
N ASP A 106 -8.44 -15.64 10.25
CA ASP A 106 -9.79 -16.22 10.18
C ASP A 106 -9.91 -17.31 9.12
N TRP A 107 -9.25 -17.12 7.97
CA TRP A 107 -9.27 -18.06 6.88
C TRP A 107 -8.51 -19.36 7.18
N ILE A 108 -7.35 -19.26 7.85
CA ILE A 108 -6.54 -20.44 8.20
C ILE A 108 -7.04 -21.16 9.46
N THR A 109 -7.89 -20.52 10.27
CA THR A 109 -8.45 -21.11 11.49
C THR A 109 -9.59 -22.08 11.13
N PRO A 110 -9.50 -23.38 11.49
CA PRO A 110 -10.58 -24.32 11.21
C PRO A 110 -11.89 -23.91 11.89
N LYS A 111 -13.02 -24.14 11.22
CA LYS A 111 -14.35 -23.73 11.70
C LYS A 111 -14.64 -24.33 13.09
N GLY A 112 -14.98 -23.46 14.04
CA GLY A 112 -15.29 -23.85 15.41
C GLY A 112 -14.07 -24.25 16.26
N GLN A 113 -12.86 -24.05 15.75
CA GLN A 113 -11.61 -24.32 16.47
C GLN A 113 -10.80 -23.05 16.68
N VAL A 114 -9.70 -23.18 17.41
CA VAL A 114 -8.68 -22.15 17.59
C VAL A 114 -7.34 -22.72 17.16
N LEU A 115 -6.47 -21.87 16.60
CA LEU A 115 -5.07 -22.24 16.37
C LEU A 115 -4.37 -22.46 17.71
N ILE A 116 -3.42 -23.39 17.74
CA ILE A 116 -2.64 -23.71 18.94
C ILE A 116 -1.15 -23.58 18.59
N PRO A 117 -0.40 -22.67 19.24
CA PRO A 117 -0.88 -21.66 20.20
C PRO A 117 -1.79 -20.60 19.54
N HIS A 118 -2.70 -19.99 20.30
CA HIS A 118 -3.62 -18.99 19.74
C HIS A 118 -2.85 -17.83 19.09
N ILE A 119 -3.17 -17.54 17.83
CA ILE A 119 -2.61 -16.40 17.09
C ILE A 119 -3.59 -15.22 17.18
N PRO A 120 -3.24 -14.12 17.86
CA PRO A 120 -4.09 -12.94 17.88
C PRO A 120 -4.09 -12.23 16.52
N ARG A 121 -5.26 -11.75 16.09
CA ARG A 121 -5.49 -11.14 14.77
C ARG A 121 -4.67 -9.86 14.50
N ASN A 122 -4.23 -9.17 15.56
CA ASN A 122 -3.64 -7.83 15.51
C ASN A 122 -2.15 -7.78 15.87
N VAL A 123 -1.52 -8.91 16.20
CA VAL A 123 -0.09 -8.96 16.56
C VAL A 123 0.67 -9.78 15.53
N LYS A 124 1.93 -9.41 15.26
CA LYS A 124 2.80 -10.20 14.37
C LYS A 124 3.52 -11.36 15.10
N MET A 125 3.61 -11.28 16.42
CA MET A 125 4.35 -12.23 17.24
C MET A 125 3.67 -13.60 17.21
N GLY A 126 4.47 -14.66 17.07
CA GLY A 126 3.94 -16.03 17.00
C GLY A 126 3.25 -16.39 15.68
N GLN A 127 3.53 -15.65 14.60
CA GLN A 127 3.07 -15.95 13.24
C GLN A 127 4.24 -16.43 12.35
N GLY A 128 3.91 -16.97 11.18
CA GLY A 128 4.89 -17.38 10.17
C GLY A 128 5.63 -18.64 10.58
N PHE A 129 6.96 -18.64 10.45
CA PHE A 129 7.79 -19.82 10.79
C PHE A 129 7.85 -20.15 12.29
N HIS A 130 7.36 -19.26 13.17
CA HIS A 130 7.35 -19.47 14.62
C HIS A 130 6.09 -20.19 15.13
N HIS A 131 5.20 -20.64 14.24
CA HIS A 131 3.99 -21.35 14.60
C HIS A 131 3.71 -22.46 13.58
N GLU A 132 3.54 -23.69 14.08
CA GLU A 132 3.47 -24.92 13.29
C GLU A 132 2.43 -24.86 12.15
N HIS A 133 1.22 -24.39 12.44
CA HIS A 133 0.17 -24.27 11.42
C HIS A 133 0.52 -23.27 10.31
N THR A 134 1.03 -22.08 10.65
CA THR A 134 1.38 -21.07 9.64
C THR A 134 2.67 -21.41 8.91
N SER A 135 3.62 -22.09 9.55
CA SER A 135 4.87 -22.51 8.93
C SER A 135 4.65 -23.64 7.92
N ALA A 136 3.73 -24.57 8.21
CA ALA A 136 3.29 -25.59 7.26
C ALA A 136 2.70 -24.97 5.97
N LEU A 137 1.90 -23.90 6.10
CA LEU A 137 1.31 -23.19 4.96
C LEU A 137 2.34 -22.37 4.15
N LEU A 138 3.45 -21.96 4.76
CA LEU A 138 4.55 -21.24 4.11
C LEU A 138 5.62 -22.17 3.53
N CYS A 139 5.50 -23.49 3.73
CA CYS A 139 6.46 -24.46 3.24
C CYS A 139 6.49 -24.43 1.69
N PRO A 140 7.66 -24.27 1.04
CA PRO A 140 7.74 -24.24 -0.41
C PRO A 140 7.25 -25.54 -1.07
N ALA A 141 6.69 -25.41 -2.26
CA ALA A 141 6.30 -26.57 -3.06
C ALA A 141 7.54 -27.45 -3.35
N GLY A 142 7.45 -28.75 -3.06
CA GLY A 142 8.56 -29.70 -3.17
C GLY A 142 9.24 -30.04 -1.83
N TYR A 143 8.84 -29.40 -0.74
CA TYR A 143 9.28 -29.75 0.61
C TYR A 143 8.11 -30.29 1.44
N GLU A 144 8.38 -31.31 2.24
CA GLU A 144 7.41 -31.81 3.22
C GLU A 144 7.69 -31.17 4.58
N TRP A 145 6.77 -30.34 5.06
CA TRP A 145 6.88 -29.69 6.38
C TRP A 145 7.09 -30.69 7.53
N ALA A 146 6.46 -31.87 7.43
CA ALA A 146 6.56 -32.93 8.43
C ALA A 146 7.94 -33.63 8.47
N ASN A 147 8.84 -33.34 7.53
CA ASN A 147 10.17 -33.91 7.51
C ASN A 147 11.11 -33.13 8.45
N SER A 148 11.45 -33.73 9.59
CA SER A 148 12.16 -33.11 10.71
C SER A 148 13.60 -32.65 10.39
N GLU A 149 14.21 -33.11 9.29
CA GLU A 149 15.56 -32.67 8.91
C GLU A 149 15.63 -31.18 8.55
N TYR A 150 14.54 -30.58 8.07
CA TYR A 150 14.55 -29.18 7.58
C TYR A 150 14.11 -28.14 8.61
N ILE A 151 13.35 -28.55 9.64
CA ILE A 151 12.88 -27.67 10.73
C ILE A 151 14.07 -27.06 11.49
N LEU A 152 15.15 -27.84 11.65
CA LEU A 152 16.37 -27.37 12.29
C LEU A 152 17.14 -26.36 11.41
N PHE A 153 17.08 -26.52 10.08
CA PHE A 153 17.83 -25.70 9.14
C PHE A 153 17.23 -24.29 8.98
N GLY A 154 15.90 -24.16 8.94
CA GLY A 154 15.22 -22.86 8.90
C GLY A 154 15.33 -22.05 10.20
N LEU A 155 15.50 -22.72 11.35
CA LEU A 155 15.73 -22.07 12.65
C LEU A 155 17.20 -21.68 12.86
N LEU A 156 18.15 -22.41 12.28
CA LEU A 156 19.58 -22.15 12.44
C LEU A 156 20.17 -21.25 11.34
N TYR A 157 19.57 -21.21 10.15
CA TYR A 157 20.07 -20.45 8.99
C TYR A 157 18.94 -19.68 8.27
N PRO A 158 18.40 -18.62 8.89
CA PRO A 158 17.28 -17.86 8.33
C PRO A 158 17.63 -17.08 7.05
N GLU A 159 18.91 -16.94 6.68
CA GLU A 159 19.34 -16.26 5.46
C GLU A 159 19.42 -17.16 4.22
N LYS A 160 19.13 -18.45 4.35
CA LYS A 160 19.23 -19.45 3.26
C LYS A 160 17.88 -19.99 2.78
N VAL A 161 16.78 -19.40 3.24
CA VAL A 161 15.40 -19.67 2.81
C VAL A 161 14.81 -18.41 2.20
#